data_AF-A0A935X7Y8-F1
#
_entry.id   AF-A0A935X7Y8-F1
#
_cell.length_a   1.000
_cell.length_b   1.000
_cell.length_c   1.000
_cell.angle_alpha   90.00
_cell.angle_beta   90.00
_cell.angle_gamma   90.00
#
_symmetry.space_group_name_H-M   'P 1'
#
loop_
_entity.id
_entity.type
_entity.pdbx_description
1 polymer ?
#
loop_
_entity_poly.entity_id
_entity_poly.type
_entity_poly.pdbx_seq_one_letter_code
_entity_poly.pdbx_strand_id
1 'polypeptide(L)' 'MRFTSVRLGTMAAAVALAIGVPSTGGAQQAETGPKVGDMAPDFTLRGVTRDGPMREAIKLSSYKGNTVVLAFFFKARTKG' A
#
# COMPACT_ATOMS: atom_id res chain seq x y z
N MET A 1 15.45 0.70 69.86
CA MET A 1 16.69 0.51 69.07
C MET A 1 16.70 -0.91 68.55
N ARG A 2 16.43 -1.12 67.25
CA ARG A 2 16.38 -2.45 66.64
C ARG A 2 17.41 -2.54 65.53
N PHE A 3 18.23 -3.56 65.68
CA PHE A 3 19.37 -3.97 64.86
C PHE A 3 18.93 -4.59 63.52
N THR A 4 19.71 -4.28 62.49
CA THR A 4 20.25 -5.22 61.48
C THR A 4 19.29 -5.97 60.53
N SER A 5 19.40 -5.58 59.25
CA SER A 5 19.47 -6.39 58.02
C SER A 5 18.39 -7.40 57.65
N VAL A 6 17.79 -7.21 56.47
CA VAL A 6 17.58 -8.27 55.47
C VAL A 6 17.78 -7.68 54.07
N ARG A 7 18.79 -8.17 53.33
CA ARG A 7 18.92 -7.94 51.88
C ARG A 7 18.00 -8.94 51.17
N LEU A 8 17.01 -8.41 50.46
CA LEU A 8 16.14 -9.12 49.53
C LEU A 8 16.12 -8.22 48.29
N GLY A 9 16.86 -8.50 47.23
CA GLY A 9 16.68 -9.70 46.43
C GLY A 9 15.56 -9.45 45.43
N THR A 10 15.76 -8.53 44.50
CA THR A 10 14.91 -8.42 43.30
C THR A 10 15.76 -7.91 42.15
N MET A 11 16.07 -8.84 41.23
CA MET A 11 16.46 -8.54 39.86
C MET A 11 15.42 -7.57 39.27
N ALA A 12 15.75 -6.28 39.21
CA ALA A 12 14.97 -5.33 38.43
C ALA A 12 15.42 -5.46 36.98
N ALA A 13 14.54 -6.07 36.19
CA ALA A 13 14.67 -6.30 34.77
C ALA A 13 15.05 -5.00 34.03
N ALA A 14 16.22 -5.00 33.40
CA ALA A 14 16.55 -4.07 32.34
C ALA A 14 15.81 -4.51 31.07
N VAL A 15 14.48 -4.29 31.04
CA VAL A 15 13.72 -4.33 29.79
C VAL A 15 14.08 -3.06 29.04
N ALA A 16 15.03 -3.20 28.12
CA ALA A 16 15.45 -2.16 27.21
C ALA A 16 14.22 -1.61 26.46
N LEU A 17 14.02 -0.29 26.58
CA LEU A 17 13.08 0.51 25.82
C LEU A 17 13.42 0.44 24.33
N ALA A 18 12.95 -0.58 23.63
CA ALA A 18 12.88 -0.63 22.17
C ALA A 18 11.46 -0.27 21.72
N ILE A 19 10.96 0.90 22.14
CA ILE A 19 9.71 1.47 21.62
C ILE A 19 10.04 2.48 20.53
N GLY A 20 9.74 2.09 19.30
CA GLY A 20 9.31 3.01 18.24
C GLY A 20 10.39 3.86 17.59
N VAL A 21 11.28 3.26 16.80
CA VAL A 21 11.90 4.01 15.70
C VAL A 21 10.83 4.11 14.60
N PRO A 22 10.34 5.31 14.22
CA PRO A 22 9.46 5.44 13.08
C PRO A 22 10.25 5.02 11.84
N SER A 23 9.85 3.91 11.23
CA SER A 23 10.28 3.55 9.89
C SER A 23 9.73 4.60 8.94
N THR A 24 10.56 5.58 8.59
CA THR A 24 10.30 6.44 7.43
C THR A 24 10.32 5.53 6.22
N GLY A 25 9.15 5.07 5.78
CA GLY A 25 8.99 4.38 4.51
C GLY A 25 9.64 5.23 3.43
N GLY A 26 10.69 4.70 2.81
CA GLY A 26 11.35 5.37 1.69
C GLY A 26 10.30 5.64 0.62
N ALA A 27 10.34 6.85 0.04
CA ALA A 27 9.53 7.16 -1.13
C ALA A 27 9.84 6.13 -2.22
N GLN A 28 8.91 5.21 -2.46
CA GLN A 28 9.04 4.23 -3.52
C GLN A 28 9.04 5.01 -4.82
N GLN A 29 10.20 5.06 -5.48
CA GLN A 29 10.37 5.76 -6.74
C GLN A 29 9.30 5.25 -7.70
N ALA A 30 8.42 6.14 -8.17
CA ALA A 30 7.38 5.76 -9.11
C ALA A 30 8.07 5.15 -10.34
N GLU A 31 7.85 3.86 -10.57
CA GLU A 31 8.35 3.22 -11.78
C GLU A 31 7.81 4.01 -12.98
N THR A 32 8.73 4.42 -13.85
CA THR A 32 8.36 5.06 -15.11
C THR A 32 7.57 4.02 -15.92
N GLY A 33 6.44 4.41 -16.50
CA GLY A 33 5.54 3.49 -17.21
C GLY A 33 6.21 2.69 -18.33
N PRO A 34 5.54 1.65 -18.86
CA PRO A 34 6.10 0.77 -19.88
C PRO A 34 6.56 1.54 -21.12
N LYS A 35 7.67 1.10 -21.72
CA LYS A 35 8.24 1.69 -22.93
C LYS A 35 7.56 1.12 -24.18
N VAL A 36 7.76 1.78 -25.32
CA VAL A 36 7.27 1.27 -26.60
C VAL A 36 7.93 -0.07 -26.91
N GLY A 37 7.11 -1.08 -27.23
CA GLY A 37 7.56 -2.45 -27.49
C GLY A 37 7.52 -3.36 -26.26
N ASP A 38 7.40 -2.81 -25.05
CA ASP A 38 7.21 -3.62 -23.86
C ASP A 38 5.83 -4.28 -23.88
N MET A 39 5.75 -5.51 -23.36
CA MET A 39 4.47 -6.16 -23.13
C MET A 39 3.69 -5.38 -22.08
N ALA A 40 2.48 -4.94 -22.43
CA ALA A 40 1.61 -4.26 -21.49
C ALA A 40 1.28 -5.17 -20.29
N PRO A 41 1.47 -4.71 -19.04
CA PRO A 41 1.14 -5.51 -17.86
C PRO A 41 -0.37 -5.74 -17.78
N ASP A 42 -0.78 -6.95 -17.40
CA ASP A 42 -2.19 -7.25 -17.18
C ASP A 42 -2.68 -6.54 -15.92
N PHE A 43 -3.87 -5.95 -15.99
CA PHE A 43 -4.49 -5.30 -14.85
C PHE A 43 -6.01 -5.47 -14.91
N THR A 44 -6.65 -5.19 -13.78
CA THR A 44 -8.11 -5.24 -13.63
C THR A 44 -8.61 -3.92 -13.05
N LEU A 45 -9.64 -3.35 -13.66
CA LEU A 45 -10.28 -2.10 -13.23
C LEU A 45 -11.74 -2.36 -12.85
N ARG A 46 -12.22 -1.68 -11.81
CA ARG A 46 -13.64 -1.63 -11.50
C ARG A 46 -14.29 -0.53 -12.33
N GLY A 47 -15.20 -0.90 -13.22
CA GLY A 47 -16.00 0.05 -13.99
C GLY A 47 -17.07 0.72 -13.13
N VAL A 48 -17.40 1.97 -13.46
CA VAL A 48 -18.55 2.69 -12.90
C VAL A 48 -19.34 3.28 -14.06
N THR A 49 -20.65 3.07 -14.06
CA THR A 49 -21.59 3.59 -15.06
C THR A 49 -22.56 4.56 -14.39
N ARG A 50 -23.49 5.15 -15.15
CA ARG A 50 -24.55 6.00 -14.60
C ARG A 50 -25.41 5.26 -13.56
N ASP A 51 -25.55 3.94 -13.74
CA ASP A 51 -26.39 3.08 -12.90
C ASP A 51 -25.62 2.57 -11.66
N GLY A 52 -24.37 2.99 -11.49
CA GLY A 52 -23.50 2.63 -10.37
C GLY A 52 -22.31 1.75 -10.78
N PRO A 53 -21.60 1.17 -9.79
CA PRO A 53 -20.47 0.29 -10.02
C PRO A 53 -20.88 -0.94 -10.83
N MET A 54 -20.07 -1.31 -11.82
CA MET A 54 -20.27 -2.57 -12.56
C MET A 54 -20.03 -3.77 -11.64
N ARG A 55 -20.80 -4.84 -11.90
CA ARG A 55 -20.62 -6.14 -11.25
C ARG A 55 -19.34 -6.83 -11.70
N GLU A 56 -19.11 -6.81 -13.01
CA GLU A 56 -17.93 -7.41 -13.62
C GLU A 56 -16.79 -6.41 -13.71
N ALA A 57 -15.58 -6.89 -13.43
CA ALA A 57 -14.38 -6.10 -13.56
C ALA A 57 -13.83 -6.16 -14.98
N ILE A 58 -13.21 -5.08 -15.43
CA ILE A 58 -12.62 -4.96 -16.76
C ILE A 58 -11.17 -5.43 -16.67
N LYS A 59 -10.80 -6.48 -17.43
CA LYS A 59 -9.43 -7.03 -17.44
C LYS A 59 -8.76 -6.76 -18.78
N LEU A 60 -7.51 -6.30 -18.78
CA LEU A 60 -6.79 -5.97 -20.01
C LEU A 60 -6.68 -7.20 -20.94
N SER A 61 -6.35 -8.36 -20.39
CA SER A 61 -6.23 -9.61 -21.14
C SER A 61 -7.51 -10.05 -21.87
N SER A 62 -8.70 -9.58 -21.46
CA SER A 62 -9.95 -9.85 -22.19
C SER A 62 -10.00 -9.16 -23.56
N TYR A 63 -9.13 -8.17 -23.80
CA TYR A 63 -9.06 -7.41 -25.06
C TYR A 63 -7.90 -7.86 -25.96
N LYS A 64 -7.26 -9.01 -25.69
CA LYS A 64 -6.19 -9.53 -26.56
C LYS A 64 -6.65 -9.61 -28.03
N GLY A 65 -5.77 -9.18 -28.94
CA GLY A 65 -6.06 -9.09 -30.37
C GLY A 65 -6.67 -7.76 -30.82
N ASN A 66 -7.07 -6.89 -29.87
CA ASN A 66 -7.55 -5.54 -30.17
C ASN A 66 -6.48 -4.49 -29.87
N THR A 67 -6.52 -3.38 -30.60
CA THR A 67 -5.80 -2.16 -30.22
C THR A 67 -6.59 -1.46 -29.11
N VAL A 68 -5.96 -1.27 -27.95
CA VAL A 68 -6.57 -0.64 -26.77
C VAL A 68 -5.82 0.65 -26.45
N VAL A 69 -6.56 1.73 -26.21
CA VAL A 69 -6.01 3.03 -25.80
C VAL A 69 -6.36 3.27 -24.33
N LEU A 70 -5.36 3.53 -23.50
CA LEU A 70 -5.53 3.87 -22.08
C LEU A 70 -5.39 5.38 -21.89
N ALA A 71 -6.47 6.02 -21.50
CA ALA A 71 -6.49 7.46 -21.20
C ALA A 71 -6.54 7.67 -19.68
N PHE A 72 -5.49 8.29 -19.12
CA PHE A 72 -5.43 8.63 -17.70
C PHE A 72 -5.90 10.05 -17.47
N PHE A 73 -6.92 10.21 -16.62
CA PHE A 73 -7.43 11.51 -16.20
C PHE A 73 -7.09 11.72 -14.71
N PHE A 74 -6.02 12.48 -14.43
CA PHE A 74 -5.55 12.73 -13.06
C PHE A 74 -6.54 13.51 -12.19
N LYS A 75 -7.49 14.22 -12.81
CA LYS A 75 -8.56 14.93 -12.14
C LYS A 75 -9.89 14.32 -12.51
N ALA A 76 -10.62 13.86 -11.51
CA ALA A 76 -11.99 13.41 -11.69
C ALA A 76 -12.82 14.56 -12.27
N ARG A 77 -13.38 14.36 -13.47
CA ARG A 77 -14.30 15.31 -14.12
C ARG A 77 -15.75 15.03 -13.70
N THR A 78 -15.94 14.63 -12.45
CA THR A 78 -17.27 14.41 -11.86
C THR A 78 -17.78 15.74 -11.31
N LYS A 79 -19.06 16.07 -11.56
CA LYS A 79 -19.74 17.03 -10.70
C LYS A 79 -19.96 16.32 -9.36
N GLY A 80 -19.58 16.98 -8.26
CA GLY A 80 -20.11 16.63 -6.94
C GLY A 80 -21.59 16.94 -6.90
#